data_AF-A0A7J3UAM2-F1
#
_entry.id   AF-A0A7J3UAM2-F1
#
_cell.length_a   1.000
_cell.length_b   1.000
_cell.length_c   1.000
_cell.angle_alpha   90.00
_cell.angle_beta   90.00
_cell.angle_gamma   90.00
#
_symmetry.space_group_name_H-M   'P 1'
#
loop_
_entity.id
_entity.type
_entity.pdbx_description
1 polymer ?
#
loop_
_entity_poly.entity_id
_entity_poly.type
_entity_poly.pdbx_seq_one_letter_code
_entity_poly.pdbx_strand_id
1 'polypeptide(L)' 'MEKTSLNLDENVEGLLCYILTWLTGLIFILIEKDNKFVRFHAMQSLFTFLPLMVLGWIFAWI' A
#
# COMPACT_ATOMS: atom_id res chain seq x y z
N MET A 1 9.14 4.05 -17.42
CA MET A 1 8.96 4.16 -15.96
C MET A 1 8.65 5.60 -15.65
N GLU A 2 7.50 5.84 -15.03
CA GLU A 2 7.18 7.16 -14.51
C GLU A 2 8.08 7.43 -13.30
N LYS A 3 8.52 8.69 -13.12
CA LYS A 3 9.23 9.04 -11.90
C LYS A 3 8.30 8.86 -10.71
N THR A 4 8.85 8.30 -9.64
CA THR A 4 8.18 8.19 -8.34
C THR A 4 8.61 9.30 -7.40
N SER A 5 7.87 9.47 -6.31
CA SER A 5 8.12 10.51 -5.32
C SER A 5 9.39 10.28 -4.49
N LEU A 6 9.86 9.02 -4.36
CA LEU A 6 11.13 8.70 -3.69
C LEU A 6 12.30 8.52 -4.65
N ASN A 7 12.09 8.71 -5.96
CA ASN A 7 13.10 8.51 -7.01
C ASN A 7 13.71 7.10 -7.03
N LEU A 8 12.94 6.09 -6.63
CA LEU A 8 13.30 4.68 -6.79
C LEU A 8 12.59 4.09 -8.02
N ASP A 9 12.95 2.86 -8.38
CA ASP A 9 12.21 2.13 -9.39
C ASP A 9 10.77 1.88 -8.92
N GLU A 10 9.78 2.10 -9.80
CA GLU A 10 8.35 1.95 -9.47
C GLU A 10 8.01 0.54 -8.94
N ASN A 11 8.72 -0.49 -9.39
CA ASN A 11 8.60 -1.86 -8.88
C ASN A 11 9.07 -2.00 -7.43
N VAL A 12 10.14 -1.27 -7.06
CA VAL A 12 10.65 -1.26 -5.67
C VAL A 12 9.65 -0.55 -4.77
N GLU A 13 9.14 0.62 -5.17
CA GLU A 13 8.11 1.31 -4.39
C GLU A 13 6.78 0.54 -4.32
N GLY A 14 6.39 -0.12 -5.41
CA GLY A 14 5.26 -1.04 -5.43
C GLY A 14 5.41 -2.17 -4.41
N LEU A 15 6.61 -2.75 -4.27
CA LEU A 15 6.90 -3.73 -3.21
C LEU A 15 6.83 -3.10 -1.81
N LEU A 16 7.39 -1.89 -1.63
CA LEU A 16 7.40 -1.20 -0.34
C LEU A 16 5.99 -0.94 0.21
N CYS A 17 4.98 -0.76 -0.65
CA CYS A 17 3.57 -0.65 -0.24
C CYS A 17 3.08 -1.82 0.63
N TYR A 18 3.75 -2.98 0.61
CA TYR A 18 3.31 -4.20 1.29
C TYR A 18 4.07 -4.54 2.58
N ILE A 19 5.23 -3.91 2.85
CA ILE A 19 6.12 -4.35 3.96
C ILE A 19 5.46 -4.25 5.33
N LEU A 20 4.70 -3.19 5.59
CA LEU A 20 3.93 -3.03 6.84
C LEU A 20 2.44 -3.16 6.59
N THR A 21 2.05 -4.04 5.64
CA THR A 21 0.65 -4.29 5.27
C THR A 21 -0.04 -2.98 4.88
N TRP A 22 -1.24 -2.69 5.41
CA TRP A 22 -2.02 -1.51 5.08
C TRP A 22 -1.35 -0.19 5.48
N LEU A 23 -0.43 -0.19 6.47
CA LEU A 23 0.24 1.03 6.96
C LEU A 23 1.15 1.63 5.88
N THR A 24 1.98 0.81 5.24
CA THR A 24 2.82 1.27 4.12
C THR A 24 1.96 1.69 2.92
N GLY A 25 0.89 0.96 2.62
CA GLY A 25 -0.08 1.38 1.59
C GLY A 25 -0.66 2.76 1.85
N LEU A 26 -1.06 3.06 3.09
CA LEU A 26 -1.55 4.39 3.47
C LEU A 26 -0.50 5.48 3.28
N ILE A 27 0.74 5.24 3.70
CA ILE A 27 1.85 6.20 3.54
C ILE A 27 2.05 6.51 2.04
N PHE A 28 2.16 5.50 1.19
CA PHE A 28 2.37 5.67 -0.25
C PHE A 28 1.19 6.37 -0.95
N ILE A 29 -0.07 6.14 -0.53
CA ILE A 29 -1.22 6.93 -1.03
C ILE A 29 -1.05 8.43 -0.75
N LEU A 30 -0.49 8.77 0.43
CA LEU A 30 -0.32 10.16 0.85
C LEU A 30 0.88 10.84 0.16
N ILE A 31 2.01 10.14 -0.01
CA ILE A 31 3.22 10.73 -0.58
C ILE A 31 3.28 10.64 -2.10
N GLU A 32 2.80 9.54 -2.71
CA GLU A 32 2.88 9.35 -4.16
C GLU A 32 1.70 10.03 -4.86
N LYS A 33 2.00 11.03 -5.68
CA LYS A 33 0.98 11.86 -6.35
C LYS A 33 0.74 11.47 -7.80
N ASP A 34 1.79 11.05 -8.50
CA ASP A 34 1.77 11.00 -9.96
C ASP A 34 1.93 9.59 -10.50
N ASN A 35 2.81 8.77 -9.90
CA ASN A 35 3.07 7.42 -10.42
C ASN A 35 1.85 6.51 -10.19
N LYS A 36 1.14 6.17 -11.28
CA LYS A 36 -0.10 5.38 -11.21
C LYS A 36 0.14 3.95 -10.75
N PHE A 37 1.29 3.37 -11.06
CA PHE A 37 1.66 2.01 -10.68
C PHE A 37 1.82 1.91 -9.15
N VAL A 38 2.62 2.79 -8.57
CA VAL A 38 2.83 2.83 -7.11
C VAL A 38 1.51 3.15 -6.39
N ARG A 39 0.71 4.08 -6.91
CA ARG A 39 -0.63 4.39 -6.35
C ARG A 39 -1.58 3.20 -6.39
N PHE A 40 -1.56 2.40 -7.45
CA PHE A 40 -2.34 1.17 -7.54
C PHE A 40 -1.95 0.18 -6.43
N HIS A 41 -0.66 -0.09 -6.26
CA HIS A 41 -0.17 -1.00 -5.22
C HIS A 41 -0.41 -0.47 -3.80
N ALA A 42 -0.33 0.86 -3.61
CA ALA A 42 -0.64 1.51 -2.35
C ALA A 42 -2.13 1.33 -1.96
N MET A 43 -3.04 1.56 -2.92
CA MET A 43 -4.47 1.29 -2.76
C MET A 43 -4.76 -0.20 -2.55
N GLN A 44 -4.15 -1.09 -3.34
CA GLN A 44 -4.31 -2.53 -3.18
C GLN A 44 -3.91 -2.97 -1.77
N SER A 45 -2.77 -2.51 -1.27
CA SER A 45 -2.31 -2.82 0.09
C SER A 45 -3.29 -2.32 1.15
N LEU A 46 -3.72 -1.06 1.08
CA LEU A 46 -4.69 -0.50 2.02
C LEU A 46 -6.02 -1.27 2.01
N PHE A 47 -6.65 -1.41 0.84
CA PHE A 47 -7.98 -2.02 0.70
C PHE A 47 -7.98 -3.55 0.83
N THR A 48 -6.81 -4.21 0.78
CA THR A 48 -6.70 -5.65 1.05
C THR A 48 -6.44 -5.90 2.53
N PHE A 49 -5.38 -5.31 3.09
CA PHE A 49 -4.92 -5.70 4.42
C PHE A 49 -5.70 -5.04 5.56
N LEU A 50 -6.24 -3.83 5.38
CA LEU A 50 -7.02 -3.20 6.44
C LEU A 50 -8.34 -3.96 6.69
N PRO A 51 -9.16 -4.30 5.67
CA PRO A 51 -10.34 -5.13 5.89
C PRO A 51 -10.01 -6.51 6.43
N LEU A 52 -8.97 -7.17 5.91
CA LEU A 52 -8.54 -8.47 6.44
C LEU A 52 -8.16 -8.41 7.92
N MET A 53 -7.47 -7.35 8.35
CA MET A 53 -7.15 -7.15 9.77
C MET A 53 -8.42 -7.01 10.61
N VAL A 54 -9.37 -6.17 10.18
CA VAL A 54 -10.64 -5.96 10.89
C VAL A 54 -11.45 -7.25 10.97
N LEU A 55 -11.58 -7.99 9.86
CA LEU A 55 -12.26 -9.28 9.84
C LEU A 55 -11.56 -10.30 10.74
N GLY A 56 -10.22 -10.36 10.70
CA GLY A 56 -9.43 -11.24 11.57
C GLY A 56 -9.66 -10.94 13.05
N TRP A 57 -9.78 -9.66 13.42
CA TRP A 57 -10.14 -9.29 14.78
C TRP A 57 -11.55 -9.78 15.12
N ILE A 58 -12.55 -9.49 14.29
CA ILE A 58 -13.94 -9.93 14.50
C ILE A 58 -14.00 -11.45 14.72
N PHE A 59 -13.36 -12.25 13.86
CA PHE A 59 -13.35 -13.70 13.98
C PHE A 59 -12.56 -14.22 15.18
N ALA A 60 -11.58 -13.47 15.69
CA ALA A 60 -10.85 -13.85 16.89
C ALA A 60 -11.67 -13.66 18.19
N TRP A 61 -12.73 -12.86 18.16
CA TRP A 61 -13.62 -12.59 19.30
C TRP A 61 -14.92 -13.43 19.29
N ILE A 62 -15.13 -14.26 18.27
CA ILE A 62 -16.24 -15.21 18.15
C ILE A 62 -15.73 -16.60 18.54
#